data_AF-A0A0F9XWP9-F1
#
_entry.id   AF-A0A0F9XWP9-F1
#
_cell.length_a   1.000
_cell.length_b   1.000
_cell.length_c   1.000
_cell.angle_alpha   90.00
_cell.angle_beta   90.00
_cell.angle_gamma   90.00
#
_symmetry.space_group_name_H-M   'P 1'
#
loop_
_entity.id
_entity.type
_entity.pdbx_description
1 polymer ?
#
loop_
_entity_poly.entity_id
_entity_poly.type
_entity_poly.pdbx_seq_one_letter_code
_entity_poly.pdbx_strand_id
1 'polypeptide(L)'
;MAQVNGITVDFTLSPRIITVPVPLVEISVQDLHDTLTNIEDDPHNGMQYDRLIRSAGKESLGGSIAVGITATLLNAKLAFAARGGPTFIQCLVSGGNLVAVDDVGAPISAIEPTAFTQVVTAASSSATSLDIGALTVAQFLALK
;
A
#
# COMPACT_ATOMS: atom_id res chain seq x y z
N MET A 1 -5.11 3.43 -10.89
CA MET A 1 -4.71 2.06 -11.22
C MET A 1 -3.28 2.13 -11.72
N ALA A 2 -2.31 1.96 -10.82
CA ALA A 2 -0.90 2.01 -11.15
C ALA A 2 -0.19 0.86 -10.40
N GLN A 3 0.23 -0.16 -11.12
CA GLN A 3 1.07 -1.21 -10.55
C GLN A 3 2.48 -0.64 -10.32
N VAL A 4 3.03 -0.83 -9.12
CA VAL A 4 4.40 -0.44 -8.83
C VAL A 4 5.32 -1.55 -9.33
N ASN A 5 6.10 -1.24 -10.37
CA ASN A 5 7.00 -2.21 -10.95
C ASN A 5 8.24 -2.42 -10.05
N GLY A 6 8.59 -3.67 -9.77
CA GLY A 6 9.78 -4.04 -9.00
C GLY A 6 9.56 -4.39 -7.52
N ILE A 7 8.31 -4.40 -7.01
CA ILE A 7 8.03 -4.99 -5.70
C ILE A 7 8.31 -6.48 -5.75
N THR A 8 9.10 -6.96 -4.78
CA THR A 8 9.44 -8.38 -4.66
C THR A 8 8.89 -8.94 -3.36
N VAL A 9 8.38 -10.17 -3.39
CA VAL A 9 7.85 -10.85 -2.20
C VAL A 9 8.67 -12.10 -1.94
N ASP A 10 9.17 -12.22 -0.71
CA ASP A 10 9.79 -13.45 -0.23
C ASP A 10 8.73 -14.35 0.44
N PHE A 11 8.32 -15.38 -0.28
CA PHE A 11 7.33 -16.36 0.17
C PHE A 11 7.92 -17.46 1.07
N THR A 12 9.25 -17.53 1.19
CA THR A 12 9.93 -18.59 1.99
C THR A 12 9.97 -18.25 3.48
N LEU A 13 9.74 -16.98 3.83
CA LEU A 13 9.71 -16.48 5.19
C LEU A 13 8.27 -16.47 5.73
N SER A 14 8.12 -16.77 7.03
CA SER A 14 6.87 -16.63 7.78
C SER A 14 7.16 -15.80 9.03
N PRO A 15 6.77 -14.51 9.07
CA PRO A 15 5.95 -13.75 8.11
C PRO A 15 6.67 -13.43 6.80
N ARG A 16 5.93 -13.38 5.69
CA ARG A 16 6.45 -13.07 4.35
C ARG A 16 6.89 -11.62 4.26
N ILE A 17 7.97 -11.35 3.53
CA ILE A 17 8.53 -9.99 3.43
C ILE A 17 8.29 -9.43 2.03
N ILE A 18 7.51 -8.36 1.97
CA ILE A 18 7.25 -7.59 0.76
C ILE A 18 8.28 -6.46 0.72
N THR A 19 9.25 -6.56 -0.18
CA THR A 19 10.31 -5.56 -0.33
C THR A 19 9.96 -4.55 -1.42
N VAL A 20 9.87 -3.28 -1.04
CA VAL A 20 9.74 -2.15 -1.97
C VAL A 20 11.12 -1.77 -2.48
N PRO A 21 11.35 -1.74 -3.81
CA PRO A 21 12.66 -1.49 -4.39
C PRO A 21 13.10 -0.03 -4.24
N VAL A 22 14.42 0.17 -4.24
CA VAL A 22 15.04 1.48 -4.51
C VAL A 22 14.79 1.83 -5.99
N PRO A 23 14.43 3.09 -6.36
CA PRO A 23 14.48 4.31 -5.56
C PRO A 23 13.17 4.70 -4.85
N LEU A 24 12.11 3.90 -4.92
CA LEU A 24 10.77 4.29 -4.48
C LEU A 24 10.70 4.62 -2.98
N VAL A 25 10.21 5.82 -2.64
CA VAL A 25 10.08 6.29 -1.26
C VAL A 25 8.63 6.55 -0.85
N GLU A 26 7.70 6.50 -1.80
CA GLU A 26 6.27 6.62 -1.53
C GLU A 26 5.53 5.50 -2.22
N ILE A 27 4.58 4.90 -1.52
CA ILE A 27 3.67 3.91 -2.07
C ILE A 27 2.26 4.17 -1.57
N SER A 28 1.28 4.14 -2.48
CA SER A 28 -0.11 4.20 -2.07
C SER A 28 -0.63 2.80 -1.71
N VAL A 29 -1.56 2.74 -0.77
CA VAL A 29 -2.23 1.47 -0.40
C VAL A 29 -2.95 0.85 -1.60
N GLN A 30 -3.44 1.68 -2.52
CA GLN A 30 -4.03 1.21 -3.78
C GLN A 30 -3.02 0.49 -4.65
N ASP A 31 -1.88 1.14 -4.91
CA ASP A 31 -0.87 0.59 -5.80
C ASP A 31 -0.23 -0.66 -5.16
N LEU A 32 -0.09 -0.68 -3.84
CA LEU A 32 0.34 -1.85 -3.08
C LEU A 32 -0.66 -3.01 -3.23
N HIS A 33 -1.96 -2.74 -3.07
CA HIS A 33 -3.00 -3.76 -3.25
C HIS A 33 -3.04 -4.30 -4.68
N ASP A 34 -3.04 -3.42 -5.68
CA ASP A 34 -3.07 -3.79 -7.09
C ASP A 34 -1.82 -4.62 -7.45
N THR A 35 -0.64 -4.23 -6.95
CA THR A 35 0.62 -4.93 -7.22
C THR A 35 0.67 -6.31 -6.58
N LEU A 36 0.28 -6.43 -5.30
CA LEU A 36 0.27 -7.72 -4.61
C LEU A 36 -0.80 -8.65 -5.18
N THR A 37 -1.97 -8.13 -5.54
CA THR A 37 -3.03 -8.93 -6.18
C THR A 37 -2.55 -9.45 -7.54
N ASN A 38 -1.79 -8.67 -8.31
CA ASN A 38 -1.21 -9.14 -9.57
C ASN A 38 -0.16 -10.25 -9.34
N ILE A 39 0.68 -10.12 -8.31
CA ILE A 39 1.65 -11.17 -7.94
C ILE A 39 0.94 -12.45 -7.48
N GLU A 40 -0.19 -12.33 -6.78
CA GLU A 40 -1.06 -13.45 -6.39
C GLU A 40 -1.75 -14.09 -7.60
N ASP A 41 -2.12 -13.33 -8.62
CA ASP A 41 -2.78 -13.82 -9.83
C ASP A 41 -1.81 -14.56 -10.79
N ASP A 42 -0.49 -14.48 -10.55
CA ASP A 42 0.48 -15.29 -11.28
C ASP A 42 0.23 -16.79 -10.99
N PRO A 43 -0.04 -17.62 -12.00
CA PRO A 43 -0.40 -19.03 -11.82
C PRO A 43 0.67 -19.87 -11.10
N HIS A 44 1.93 -19.42 -11.06
CA HIS A 44 2.98 -20.09 -10.27
C HIS A 44 2.91 -19.79 -8.77
N ASN A 45 2.40 -18.61 -8.39
CA ASN A 45 2.35 -18.16 -7.00
C ASN A 45 0.97 -18.36 -6.38
N GLY A 46 -0.10 -18.04 -7.11
CA GLY A 46 -1.49 -18.09 -6.63
C GLY A 46 -2.03 -19.47 -6.32
N MET A 47 -1.41 -20.52 -6.88
CA MET A 47 -1.75 -21.91 -6.56
C MET A 47 -0.91 -22.49 -5.42
N GLN A 48 0.25 -21.91 -5.13
CA GLN A 48 1.22 -22.45 -4.18
C GLN A 48 1.17 -21.75 -2.81
N TYR A 49 0.78 -20.49 -2.78
CA TYR A 49 0.83 -19.66 -1.58
C TYR A 49 -0.52 -19.02 -1.29
N ASP A 50 -0.86 -18.91 0.00
CA ASP A 50 -2.04 -18.17 0.45
C ASP A 50 -1.97 -16.68 0.08
N ARG A 51 -3.11 -15.98 0.15
CA ARG A 51 -3.15 -14.54 -0.10
C ARG A 51 -2.24 -13.76 0.86
N LEU A 52 -1.59 -12.74 0.32
CA LEU A 52 -0.73 -11.78 1.01
C LEU A 52 -1.50 -10.55 1.47
N ILE A 53 -2.55 -10.16 0.76
CA ILE A 53 -3.28 -8.93 1.04
C ILE A 53 -4.79 -9.10 0.93
N ARG A 54 -5.49 -8.38 1.81
CA ARG A 54 -6.93 -8.14 1.71
C ARG A 54 -7.19 -6.65 1.86
N SER A 55 -7.90 -6.05 0.93
CA SER A 55 -8.33 -4.65 1.03
C SER A 55 -9.83 -4.55 1.28
N ALA A 56 -10.25 -3.50 1.98
CA ALA A 56 -11.64 -3.12 2.18
C ALA A 56 -11.78 -1.59 2.04
N GLY A 57 -12.95 -1.11 1.64
CA GLY A 57 -13.22 0.32 1.40
C GLY A 57 -13.50 0.60 -0.08
N LYS A 58 -13.13 1.81 -0.56
CA LYS A 58 -13.49 2.34 -1.89
C LYS A 58 -14.99 2.51 -2.15
N GLU A 59 -15.82 2.49 -1.12
CA GLU A 59 -17.24 2.77 -1.29
C GLU A 59 -17.42 4.22 -1.73
N SER A 60 -18.16 4.43 -2.82
CA SER A 60 -18.46 5.77 -3.31
C SER A 60 -19.49 6.42 -2.39
N LEU A 61 -19.14 7.57 -1.82
CA LEU A 61 -20.06 8.39 -1.02
C LEU A 61 -20.84 9.40 -1.89
N GLY A 62 -20.67 9.33 -3.22
CA GLY A 62 -21.21 10.30 -4.17
C GLY A 62 -20.31 11.52 -4.35
N GLY A 63 -20.47 12.25 -5.46
CA GLY A 63 -19.75 13.51 -5.70
C GLY A 63 -18.22 13.39 -5.80
N SER A 64 -17.71 12.31 -6.42
CA SER A 64 -16.26 12.04 -6.59
C SER A 64 -15.48 11.84 -5.27
N ILE A 65 -16.20 11.59 -4.17
CA ILE A 65 -15.67 11.29 -2.84
C ILE A 65 -15.84 9.78 -2.59
N ALA A 66 -14.74 9.10 -2.25
CA ALA A 66 -14.74 7.68 -1.91
C ALA A 66 -14.16 7.45 -0.50
N VAL A 67 -14.62 6.38 0.15
CA VAL A 67 -14.09 5.90 1.44
C VAL A 67 -12.65 5.42 1.26
N GLY A 68 -11.80 5.77 2.23
CA GLY A 68 -10.40 5.38 2.29
C GLY A 68 -10.23 3.86 2.34
N ILE A 69 -9.12 3.38 1.81
CA ILE A 69 -8.87 1.95 1.70
C ILE A 69 -8.15 1.48 2.94
N THR A 70 -8.61 0.38 3.51
CA THR A 70 -7.87 -0.35 4.54
C THR A 70 -7.30 -1.61 3.91
N ALA A 71 -5.98 -1.72 3.86
CA ALA A 71 -5.28 -2.94 3.46
C ALA A 71 -4.79 -3.69 4.69
N THR A 72 -5.15 -4.97 4.75
CA THR A 72 -4.70 -5.93 5.74
C THR A 72 -3.73 -6.90 5.06
N LEU A 73 -2.47 -6.87 5.46
CA LEU A 73 -1.47 -7.85 5.09
C LEU A 73 -1.70 -9.14 5.89
N LEU A 74 -1.76 -10.27 5.20
CA LEU A 74 -2.00 -11.59 5.77
C LEU A 74 -0.68 -12.35 5.85
N ASN A 75 -0.23 -12.64 7.07
CA ASN A 75 1.05 -13.29 7.36
C ASN A 75 2.23 -12.67 6.56
N ALA A 76 2.18 -11.34 6.38
CA ALA A 76 3.11 -10.61 5.54
C ALA A 76 3.43 -9.24 6.15
N LYS A 77 4.62 -8.73 5.85
CA LYS A 77 5.13 -7.44 6.30
C LYS A 77 5.72 -6.65 5.15
N LEU A 78 5.56 -5.34 5.20
CA LEU A 78 6.12 -4.40 4.25
C LEU A 78 7.50 -3.93 4.71
N ALA A 79 8.51 -4.12 3.89
CA ALA A 79 9.87 -3.64 4.08
C ALA A 79 10.26 -2.71 2.92
N PHE A 80 10.90 -1.59 3.21
CA PHE A 80 11.56 -0.80 2.17
C PHE A 80 12.99 -1.30 2.01
N ALA A 81 13.49 -1.41 0.78
CA ALA A 81 14.86 -1.82 0.53
C ALA A 81 15.86 -0.90 1.27
N ALA A 82 16.85 -1.53 1.92
CA ALA A 82 17.88 -0.83 2.68
C ALA A 82 18.60 0.20 1.79
N ARG A 83 18.87 1.38 2.35
CA ARG A 83 19.48 2.49 1.62
C ARG A 83 20.95 2.64 2.00
N GLY A 84 21.80 2.97 1.04
CA GLY A 84 23.27 2.99 1.20
C GLY A 84 23.86 4.25 1.84
N GLY A 85 23.10 5.05 2.60
CA GLY A 85 23.57 6.35 3.11
C GLY A 85 23.57 6.44 4.65
N PRO A 86 24.34 7.36 5.26
CA PRO A 86 24.31 7.59 6.72
C PRO A 86 23.05 8.30 7.22
N THR A 87 22.19 8.79 6.32
CA THR A 87 20.93 9.50 6.62
C THR A 87 19.73 8.57 6.44
N PHE A 88 18.79 8.63 7.37
CA PHE A 88 17.52 7.92 7.25
C PHE A 88 16.66 8.52 6.14
N ILE A 89 16.22 7.69 5.19
CA ILE A 89 15.26 8.09 4.16
C ILE A 89 13.86 7.80 4.69
N GLN A 90 13.02 8.83 4.71
CA GLN A 90 11.63 8.67 5.08
C GLN A 90 10.85 8.05 3.92
N CYS A 91 10.17 6.95 4.18
CA CYS A 91 9.29 6.27 3.25
C CYS A 91 7.84 6.49 3.67
N LEU A 92 6.99 6.96 2.75
CA LEU A 92 5.61 7.29 3.02
C LEU A 92 4.67 6.20 2.48
N VAL A 93 3.75 5.73 3.32
CA VAL A 93 2.61 4.92 2.87
C VAL A 93 1.37 5.79 2.94
N SER A 94 0.75 6.06 1.80
CA SER A 94 -0.37 7.00 1.65
C SER A 94 -1.63 6.34 1.08
N GLY A 95 -2.77 7.04 1.12
CA GLY A 95 -4.01 6.58 0.48
C GLY A 95 -4.85 5.56 1.25
N GLY A 96 -4.53 5.30 2.53
CA GLY A 96 -5.29 4.33 3.32
C GLY A 96 -4.73 4.01 4.70
N ASN A 97 -5.31 3.00 5.33
CA ASN A 97 -4.79 2.37 6.53
C ASN A 97 -4.09 1.05 6.16
N LEU A 98 -2.92 0.80 6.76
CA LEU A 98 -2.17 -0.43 6.57
C LEU A 98 -2.14 -1.19 7.90
N VAL A 99 -2.70 -2.39 7.89
CA VAL A 99 -2.75 -3.31 9.03
C VAL A 99 -2.07 -4.61 8.61
N ALA A 100 -1.49 -5.35 9.54
CA ALA A 100 -1.01 -6.70 9.27
C ALA A 100 -1.50 -7.65 10.35
N VAL A 101 -1.76 -8.89 9.95
CA VAL A 101 -2.13 -9.98 10.84
C VAL A 101 -1.23 -11.18 10.56
N ASP A 102 -0.95 -11.98 11.58
CA ASP A 102 -0.24 -13.25 11.42
C ASP A 102 -1.16 -14.36 10.87
N ASP A 103 -0.59 -15.56 10.74
CA ASP A 103 -1.29 -16.78 10.31
C ASP A 103 -2.50 -17.14 11.22
N VAL A 104 -2.46 -16.73 12.49
CA VAL A 104 -3.51 -16.99 13.50
C VAL A 104 -4.52 -15.82 13.56
N GLY A 105 -4.32 -14.76 12.77
CA GLY A 105 -5.16 -13.57 12.74
C GLY A 105 -4.86 -12.56 13.85
N ALA A 106 -3.76 -12.71 14.59
CA ALA A 106 -3.34 -11.74 15.58
C ALA A 106 -2.68 -10.52 14.91
N PRO A 107 -2.94 -9.28 15.37
CA PRO A 107 -2.36 -8.09 14.77
C PRO A 107 -0.84 -8.05 15.00
N ILE A 108 -0.08 -7.88 13.92
CA ILE A 108 1.38 -7.73 13.93
C ILE A 108 1.79 -6.37 13.37
N SER A 109 3.05 -5.97 13.59
CA SER A 109 3.61 -4.80 12.94
C SER A 109 3.61 -5.01 11.42
N ALA A 110 2.88 -4.17 10.70
CA ALA A 110 2.80 -4.22 9.24
C ALA A 110 4.10 -3.78 8.56
N ILE A 111 4.97 -3.09 9.29
CA ILE A 111 6.23 -2.57 8.78
C ILE A 111 7.38 -3.36 9.40
N GLU A 112 8.26 -3.86 8.54
CA GLU A 112 9.56 -4.40 8.90
C GLU A 112 10.62 -3.29 8.69
N PRO A 113 11.25 -2.77 9.76
CA PRO A 113 12.25 -1.71 9.63
C PRO A 113 13.54 -2.24 9.01
N THR A 114 14.09 -1.52 8.03
CA THR A 114 15.38 -1.86 7.38
C THR A 114 16.41 -0.76 7.62
N ALA A 115 17.68 -1.04 7.33
CA ALA A 115 18.75 -0.09 7.55
C ALA A 115 18.54 1.23 6.77
N PHE A 116 18.65 2.35 7.49
CA PHE A 116 18.53 3.71 6.95
C PHE A 116 17.18 4.04 6.30
N THR A 117 16.11 3.34 6.69
CA THR A 117 14.73 3.67 6.27
C THR A 117 13.87 4.03 7.47
N GLN A 118 13.03 5.04 7.31
CA GLN A 118 12.02 5.43 8.30
C GLN A 118 10.66 5.40 7.63
N VAL A 119 9.85 4.39 7.93
CA VAL A 119 8.52 4.28 7.30
C VAL A 119 7.49 5.02 8.13
N VAL A 120 6.74 5.91 7.48
CA VAL A 120 5.63 6.65 8.05
C VAL A 120 4.36 6.23 7.30
N THR A 121 3.44 5.59 8.01
CA THR A 121 2.09 5.31 7.51
C THR A 121 1.22 6.51 7.79
N ALA A 122 0.72 7.18 6.76
CA ALA A 122 -0.30 8.21 6.88
C ALA A 122 -1.67 7.55 7.14
N ALA A 123 -1.83 6.94 8.32
CA ALA A 123 -3.09 6.36 8.74
C ALA A 123 -4.16 7.46 8.79
N SER A 124 -5.11 7.39 7.87
CA SER A 124 -6.18 8.39 7.76
C SER A 124 -7.42 7.87 8.45
N SER A 125 -7.86 8.50 9.53
CA SER A 125 -9.10 8.13 10.24
C SER A 125 -10.37 8.34 9.40
N SER A 126 -10.28 9.03 8.26
CA SER A 126 -11.34 9.26 7.27
C SER A 126 -10.68 9.68 5.93
N ALA A 127 -9.96 8.77 5.28
CA ALA A 127 -9.30 9.09 4.00
C ALA A 127 -10.34 9.31 2.91
N THR A 128 -10.64 10.55 2.56
CA THR A 128 -11.37 10.85 1.35
C THR A 128 -10.36 10.95 0.20
N SER A 129 -10.29 9.95 -0.67
CA SER A 129 -9.47 10.09 -1.89
C SER A 129 -10.20 11.02 -2.85
N LEU A 130 -9.68 12.24 -3.01
CA LEU A 130 -10.10 13.17 -4.05
C LEU A 130 -9.45 12.75 -5.37
N ASP A 131 -10.23 12.28 -6.33
CA ASP A 131 -9.77 12.11 -7.70
C ASP A 131 -9.66 13.50 -8.36
N ILE A 132 -8.42 13.99 -8.56
CA ILE A 132 -8.12 15.26 -9.24
C ILE A 132 -8.21 15.07 -10.78
N GLY A 133 -9.16 14.27 -11.26
CA GLY A 133 -9.49 14.14 -12.68
C GLY A 133 -10.65 15.01 -13.13
N ALA A 134 -11.45 15.54 -12.19
CA ALA A 134 -12.76 16.15 -12.48
C ALA A 134 -12.88 17.64 -12.18
N LEU A 135 -11.78 18.36 -11.89
CA LEU A 135 -11.83 19.82 -11.76
C LEU A 135 -11.87 20.48 -13.14
N THR A 136 -13.02 20.39 -13.80
CA THR A 136 -13.28 21.17 -15.02
C THR A 136 -13.38 22.66 -14.67
N VAL A 137 -12.88 23.50 -15.58
CA VAL A 137 -12.81 24.97 -15.53
C VAL A 137 -14.17 25.66 -15.26
N ALA A 138 -15.27 24.92 -15.13
CA ALA A 138 -16.63 25.40 -14.91
C ALA A 138 -16.83 26.12 -13.57
N GLN A 139 -16.08 25.79 -12.50
CA GLN A 139 -16.24 26.50 -11.21
C GLN A 139 -15.57 27.88 -11.16
N PHE A 140 -14.63 28.19 -12.05
CA PHE A 140 -13.99 29.51 -12.09
C PHE A 140 -14.84 30.57 -12.84
N LEU A 141 -15.81 30.14 -13.65
CA LEU A 141 -16.68 31.07 -14.41
C LEU A 141 -17.97 31.46 -13.69
N ALA A 142 -18.28 30.87 -12.54
CA ALA A 142 -19.50 31.17 -11.77
C ALA A 142 -19.36 32.37 -10.80
N LEU A 143 -18.25 33.11 -10.86
CA LEU A 143 -17.96 34.28 -10.01
C LEU A 143 -17.71 35.56 -10.83
N LYS A 144 -18.36 35.70 -11.99
CA LYS A 144 -18.47 36.97 -12.70
C LYS A 144 -19.93 37.35 -12.94
#